data_AF-A0A5N0UP53-F1
#
_entry.id   AF-A0A5N0UP53-F1
#
_cell.length_a   1.000
_cell.length_b   1.000
_cell.length_c   1.000
_cell.angle_alpha   90.00
_cell.angle_beta   90.00
_cell.angle_gamma   90.00
#
_symmetry.space_group_name_H-M   'P 1'
#
loop_
_entity.id
_entity.type
_entity.pdbx_description
1 polymer ?
#
loop_
_entity_poly.entity_id
_entity_poly.type
_entity_poly.pdbx_seq_one_letter_code
_entity_poly.pdbx_strand_id
1 'polypeptide(L)' 'MTEKNYEFRVQGWISAPVRDAVGEFGDVCVLRAPPETLIYGEISDQAHLTGMLALLGNLGLRIVSVHQVPNPPA' A
#
# COMPACT_ATOMS: atom_id res chain seq x y z
N MET A 1 0.69 -0.17 28.03
CA MET A 1 1.15 0.64 26.88
C MET A 1 0.49 0.06 25.64
N THR A 2 -0.17 0.88 24.82
CA THR A 2 -0.86 0.39 23.63
C THR A 2 0.19 0.13 22.55
N GLU A 3 0.37 -1.14 22.18
CA GLU A 3 1.25 -1.48 21.05
C GLU A 3 0.66 -0.92 19.75
N LYS A 4 1.54 -0.42 18.89
CA LYS A 4 1.18 0.17 17.59
C LYS A 4 1.83 -0.65 16.50
N ASN A 5 1.04 -1.06 15.51
CA ASN A 5 1.52 -1.77 14.34
C ASN A 5 1.92 -0.77 13.25
N TYR A 6 3.05 -1.03 12.59
CA TYR A 6 3.60 -0.19 11.53
C TYR A 6 3.86 -1.02 10.28
N GLU A 7 3.64 -0.44 9.11
CA GLU A 7 3.99 -1.03 7.81
C GLU A 7 5.16 -0.25 7.20
N PHE A 8 6.19 -0.97 6.75
CA PHE A 8 7.34 -0.40 6.05
C PHE A 8 7.37 -0.90 4.60
N ARG A 9 7.08 -0.01 3.65
CA ARG A 9 7.19 -0.31 2.22
C ARG A 9 8.52 0.19 1.68
N VAL A 10 9.34 -0.74 1.18
CA VAL A 10 10.66 -0.44 0.60
C VAL A 10 10.67 -0.82 -0.88
N GLN A 11 11.34 -0.01 -1.71
CA GLN A 11 11.53 -0.33 -3.12
C GLN A 11 12.60 -1.41 -3.29
N GLY A 12 12.35 -2.35 -4.20
CA GLY A 12 13.30 -3.40 -4.56
C GLY A 12 13.11 -4.71 -3.79
N TRP A 13 14.09 -5.61 -3.94
CA TRP A 13 14.06 -6.93 -3.32
C TRP A 13 14.87 -6.93 -2.03
N ILE A 14 14.29 -7.47 -0.96
CA ILE A 14 15.01 -7.74 0.28
C ILE A 14 15.79 -9.05 0.12
N SER A 15 17.12 -8.97 0.29
CA SER A 15 18.00 -10.14 0.35
C SER A 15 17.85 -10.89 1.67
N ALA A 16 18.30 -12.15 1.74
CA ALA A 16 18.23 -12.95 2.96
C ALA A 16 18.93 -12.26 4.16
N PRO A 17 20.16 -11.71 4.04
CA PRO A 17 20.81 -11.05 5.16
C PRO A 17 20.04 -9.84 5.72
N VAL A 18 19.37 -9.08 4.84
CA VAL A 18 18.56 -7.92 5.26
C VAL A 18 17.28 -8.39 5.96
N ARG A 19 16.68 -9.49 5.49
CA ARG A 19 15.51 -10.10 6.14
C ARG A 19 15.84 -10.56 7.57
N ASP A 20 16.99 -11.20 7.75
CA ASP A 20 17.42 -11.69 9.06
C ASP A 20 17.63 -10.51 10.03
N ALA A 21 18.31 -9.46 9.59
CA ALA A 21 18.52 -8.25 10.37
C ALA A 21 17.21 -7.54 10.77
N VAL A 22 16.19 -7.54 9.90
CA VAL A 22 14.87 -6.99 10.23
C VAL A 22 14.16 -7.85 11.29
N GLY A 23 14.35 -9.17 11.26
CA GLY A 23 13.77 -10.10 12.24
C GLY A 23 14.33 -9.95 13.66
N GLU A 24 15.52 -9.37 13.82
CA GLU A 24 16.11 -9.10 15.15
C GLU A 24 15.30 -8.08 15.98
N PHE A 25 14.42 -7.30 15.34
CA PHE A 25 13.57 -6.31 16.02
C PHE A 25 12.30 -6.90 16.66
N GLY A 26 12.06 -8.21 16.55
CA GLY A 26 10.94 -8.90 17.17
C GLY A 26 10.05 -9.64 16.17
N ASP A 27 8.76 -9.67 16.43
CA ASP A 27 7.78 -10.40 15.60
C ASP A 27 7.47 -9.61 14.31
N VAL A 28 8.43 -9.62 13.38
CA VAL A 28 8.37 -8.88 12.11
C VAL A 28 8.17 -9.85 10.95
N CYS A 29 7.11 -9.64 10.18
CA CYS A 29 6.82 -10.43 8.99
C CYS A 29 7.27 -9.69 7.72
N VAL A 30 8.20 -10.27 6.97
CA VAL A 30 8.70 -9.70 5.70
C VAL A 30 8.04 -10.39 4.51
N LEU A 31 7.11 -9.70 3.86
CA LEU A 31 6.41 -10.17 2.67
C LEU A 31 6.89 -9.43 1.42
N ARG A 32 6.86 -10.11 0.27
CA ARG A 32 7.07 -9.44 -1.01
C ARG A 32 5.75 -8.83 -1.46
N ALA A 33 5.69 -7.51 -1.57
CA ALA A 33 4.60 -6.83 -2.24
C ALA A 33 4.94 -6.64 -3.73
N PRO A 34 4.00 -6.87 -4.66
CA PRO A 34 4.21 -6.54 -6.06
C PRO A 34 4.41 -5.02 -6.21
N PRO A 35 5.11 -4.57 -7.27
CA PRO A 35 5.16 -3.15 -7.59
C PRO A 35 3.73 -2.65 -7.89
N GLU A 36 3.29 -1.66 -7.13
CA GLU A 36 1.98 -1.03 -7.28
C GLU A 36 2.14 0.35 -7.91
N THR A 37 1.16 0.72 -8.74
CA THR A 37 0.98 2.10 -9.18
C THR A 37 0.05 2.81 -8.21
N LEU A 38 0.52 3.87 -7.57
CA LEU A 38 -0.27 4.70 -6.68
C LEU A 38 -0.94 5.82 -7.49
N ILE A 39 -2.25 5.94 -7.36
CA ILE A 39 -3.05 6.99 -8.00
C ILE A 39 -3.67 7.83 -6.89
N TYR A 40 -3.37 9.12 -6.88
CA TYR A 40 -3.95 10.08 -5.95
C TYR A 40 -4.96 10.95 -6.69
N GLY A 41 -6.09 11.21 -6.06
CA GLY A 41 -7.14 12.06 -6.59
C GLY A 41 -8.10 12.48 -5.50
N GLU A 42 -8.71 13.65 -5.67
CA GLU A 42 -9.77 14.11 -4.79
C GLU A 42 -11.06 13.37 -5.10
N ILE A 43 -11.63 12.72 -4.09
CA ILE A 43 -12.91 12.02 -4.19
C ILE A 43 -13.94 12.79 -3.37
N SER A 44 -14.90 13.40 -4.06
CA SER A 44 -15.91 14.28 -3.48
C SER A 44 -16.99 13.55 -2.70
N ASP A 45 -17.37 12.36 -3.16
CA ASP A 45 -18.45 11.56 -2.61
C ASP A 45 -18.34 10.09 -3.04
N GLN A 46 -19.29 9.27 -2.58
CA GLN A 46 -19.32 7.84 -2.83
C GLN A 46 -19.60 7.48 -4.30
N ALA A 47 -20.38 8.29 -5.03
CA ALA A 47 -20.67 8.06 -6.43
C ALA A 47 -19.42 8.32 -7.28
N HIS A 48 -18.67 9.38 -6.97
CA HIS A 48 -17.38 9.67 -7.56
C HIS A 48 -16.38 8.53 -7.30
N LEU A 49 -16.29 8.03 -6.05
CA LEU A 49 -15.45 6.86 -5.74
C LEU A 49 -15.80 5.66 -6.61
N THR A 50 -17.09 5.31 -6.64
CA THR A 50 -17.59 4.16 -7.40
C THR A 50 -17.29 4.29 -8.89
N GLY A 51 -17.44 5.50 -9.45
CA GLY A 51 -17.07 5.81 -10.83
C GLY A 51 -15.57 5.60 -11.10
N MET A 52 -14.70 6.05 -10.21
CA MET A 52 -13.25 5.81 -10.32
C MET A 52 -12.91 4.32 -10.30
N LEU A 53 -13.50 3.55 -9.37
CA LEU A 53 -13.27 2.10 -9.28
C LEU A 53 -13.73 1.37 -10.56
N ALA A 54 -14.90 1.75 -11.09
CA ALA A 54 -15.44 1.18 -12.32
C ALA A 54 -14.55 1.51 -13.54
N LEU A 55 -14.06 2.75 -13.64
CA LEU A 55 -13.14 3.17 -14.70
C LEU A 55 -11.86 2.33 -14.69
N LEU A 56 -11.19 2.22 -13.54
CA LEU A 56 -9.96 1.44 -13.39
C LEU A 56 -10.21 -0.05 -13.75
N GLY A 57 -11.34 -0.61 -13.31
CA GLY A 57 -11.74 -1.97 -13.67
C GLY A 57 -11.97 -2.14 -15.18
N ASN A 58 -12.64 -1.19 -15.83
CA ASN A 58 -12.90 -1.21 -17.28
C ASN A 58 -11.61 -1.09 -18.10
N LEU A 59 -10.57 -0.44 -17.56
CA LEU A 59 -9.23 -0.38 -18.15
C LEU A 59 -8.42 -1.67 -17.94
N GLY A 60 -8.98 -2.68 -17.26
CA GLY A 60 -8.30 -3.95 -16.96
C GLY A 60 -7.31 -3.84 -15.80
N LEU A 61 -7.31 -2.74 -15.05
CA LEU A 61 -6.46 -2.59 -13.87
C LEU A 61 -7.07 -3.38 -12.70
N ARG A 62 -6.24 -4.17 -12.02
CA ARG A 62 -6.64 -4.83 -10.78
C ARG A 62 -6.37 -3.90 -9.60
N ILE A 63 -7.44 -3.43 -8.97
CA ILE A 63 -7.36 -2.68 -7.72
C ILE A 63 -7.06 -3.67 -6.58
N VAL A 64 -5.93 -3.46 -5.90
CA VAL A 64 -5.50 -4.32 -4.78
C VAL A 64 -5.85 -3.72 -3.42
N SER A 65 -5.87 -2.40 -3.30
CA SER A 65 -6.27 -1.69 -2.09
C SER A 65 -6.71 -0.26 -2.41
N VAL A 66 -7.53 0.32 -1.52
CA VAL A 66 -7.98 1.72 -1.58
C VAL A 66 -7.94 2.26 -0.17
N HIS A 67 -7.25 3.39 0.03
CA HIS A 67 -7.07 4.01 1.34
C HIS A 67 -7.30 5.51 1.24
N GLN A 68 -8.00 6.08 2.22
CA GLN A 68 -8.04 7.53 2.38
C GLN A 68 -6.72 7.98 3.01
N VAL A 69 -6.03 8.91 2.38
CA VAL A 69 -4.77 9.48 2.89
C VAL A 69 -5.00 10.92 3.34
N PRO A 70 -4.46 11.34 4.50
CA PRO A 70 -4.64 12.69 5.00
C PRO A 70 -3.86 13.75 4.21
N ASN A 71 -2.75 13.37 3.57
CA ASN A 71 -1.96 14.24 2.72
C ASN A 71 -1.34 13.42 1.57
N PRO A 72 -1.85 13.52 0.33
CA PRO A 72 -1.23 12.86 -0.81
C PRO A 72 0.15 13.49 -1.12
N PRO A 73 1.09 12.73 -1.72
CA PRO A 73 2.32 13.31 -2.24
C PRO A 73 1.96 14.37 -3.31
N ALA A 74 2.64 15.52 -3.22
CA ALA A 74 2.47 16.65 -4.12
C ALA A 74 2.81 16.31 -5.57
#